data_AF-A0A848WDG7-F1
#
_entry.id   AF-A0A848WDG7-F1
#
_cell.length_a   1.000
_cell.length_b   1.000
_cell.length_c   1.000
_cell.angle_alpha   90.00
_cell.angle_beta   90.00
_cell.angle_gamma   90.00
#
_symmetry.space_group_name_H-M   'P 1'
#
loop_
_entity.id
_entity.type
_entity.pdbx_description
1 polymer ?
#
loop_
_entity_poly.entity_id
_entity_poly.type
_entity_poly.pdbx_seq_one_letter_code
_entity_poly.pdbx_strand_id
1 'polypeptide(L)'
;MKRLAASLAALFFLSACATSVEWGAISELANQDGDIVPRMATSSTLKTFDKYCYQNRGNIPAVKRALEKDGYLLAIQRKRDGYQGFAYVNRPFVSLITNDGGTSCSVMVKRDPNLAAAANRFVRSKHKRVEAVGRSAKLEQLWIVKRRPLVSYALYAEDGDQVLMLNIN
;
A
#
# COMPACT_ATOMS: atom_id res chain seq x y z
N MET A 1 -47.41 15.07 52.24
CA MET A 1 -47.38 13.97 51.24
C MET A 1 -47.64 14.52 49.85
N LYS A 2 -46.61 14.58 49.00
CA LYS A 2 -46.60 14.27 47.54
C LYS A 2 -45.26 14.76 46.98
N ARG A 3 -44.42 13.79 46.60
CA ARG A 3 -43.13 13.93 45.95
C ARG A 3 -43.32 13.89 44.42
N LEU A 4 -42.20 14.19 43.73
CA LEU A 4 -41.81 13.79 42.36
C LEU A 4 -41.97 14.90 41.32
N ALA A 5 -41.00 15.14 40.43
CA ALA A 5 -39.61 14.68 40.34
C ALA A 5 -38.90 15.61 39.35
N ALA A 6 -37.67 16.01 39.70
CA ALA A 6 -36.71 16.54 38.76
C ALA A 6 -36.18 15.41 37.88
N SER A 7 -35.99 15.66 36.58
CA SER A 7 -35.11 14.86 35.72
C SER A 7 -34.66 15.70 34.54
N LEU A 8 -33.67 16.54 34.81
CA LEU A 8 -32.72 17.03 33.82
C LEU A 8 -31.53 16.07 33.89
N ALA A 9 -31.12 15.50 32.76
CA ALA A 9 -29.73 15.37 32.33
C ALA A 9 -29.61 14.26 31.29
N ALA A 10 -29.23 14.68 30.09
CA ALA A 10 -28.70 13.86 29.04
C ALA A 10 -27.54 12.98 29.55
N LEU A 11 -27.61 11.68 29.28
CA LEU A 11 -26.51 10.76 29.46
C LEU A 11 -26.20 10.05 28.15
N PHE A 12 -25.19 10.59 27.47
CA PHE A 12 -24.07 9.85 26.88
C PHE A 12 -24.41 8.53 26.15
N PHE A 13 -24.75 8.63 24.87
CA PHE A 13 -24.34 7.65 23.86
C PHE A 13 -23.31 8.29 22.93
N LEU A 14 -22.21 8.77 23.53
CA LEU A 14 -20.93 8.81 22.82
C LEU A 14 -20.42 7.38 22.81
N SER A 15 -20.92 6.59 21.85
CA SER A 15 -20.22 5.41 21.36
C SER A 15 -18.94 5.93 20.69
N ALA A 16 -17.99 6.35 21.50
CA ALA A 16 -16.62 6.53 21.08
C ALA A 16 -16.23 5.20 20.47
N CYS A 17 -16.14 5.16 19.14
CA CYS A 17 -15.21 4.27 18.47
C CYS A 17 -13.84 4.63 19.03
N ALA A 18 -13.51 4.06 20.19
CA ALA A 18 -12.16 3.96 20.67
C ALA A 18 -11.49 3.04 19.66
N THR A 19 -11.03 3.61 18.55
CA THR A 19 -9.94 3.03 17.80
C THR A 19 -8.79 3.00 18.78
N SER A 20 -8.64 1.86 19.46
CA SER A 20 -7.41 1.52 20.15
C SER A 20 -6.33 1.60 19.08
N VAL A 21 -5.61 2.72 19.07
CA VAL A 21 -4.35 2.80 18.37
C VAL A 21 -3.50 1.71 19.01
N GLU A 22 -3.19 0.65 18.28
CA GLU A 22 -2.31 -0.42 18.75
C GLU A 22 -0.92 0.19 18.96
N TRP A 23 -0.71 0.77 20.14
CA TRP A 23 0.57 1.36 20.55
C TRP A 23 1.72 0.35 20.45
N GLY A 24 1.42 -0.95 20.51
CA GLY A 24 2.37 -2.04 20.25
C GLY A 24 2.89 -2.09 18.81
N ALA A 25 2.05 -1.84 17.81
CA ALA A 25 2.50 -1.78 16.41
C ALA A 25 3.34 -0.52 16.13
N ILE A 26 3.05 0.58 16.82
CA ILE A 26 3.84 1.82 16.75
C ILE A 26 5.20 1.63 17.42
N SER A 27 5.28 0.99 18.59
CA SER A 27 6.55 0.73 19.26
C SER A 27 7.38 -0.34 18.53
N GLU A 28 6.77 -1.36 17.94
CA GLU A 28 7.46 -2.36 17.12
C GLU A 28 8.06 -1.76 15.84
N LEU A 29 7.35 -0.84 15.17
CA LEU A 29 7.91 -0.09 14.04
C LEU A 29 8.98 0.92 14.47
N ALA A 30 8.82 1.57 15.63
CA ALA A 30 9.82 2.50 16.17
C ALA A 30 11.11 1.81 16.61
N ASN A 31 11.03 0.53 17.01
CA ASN A 31 12.19 -0.30 17.37
C ASN A 31 12.84 -0.98 16.15
N GLN A 32 12.27 -0.88 14.95
CA GLN A 32 12.90 -1.34 13.71
C GLN A 32 13.93 -0.30 13.24
N ASP A 33 15.10 -0.31 13.89
CA ASP A 33 16.21 0.64 13.73
C ASP A 33 16.95 0.55 12.36
N GLY A 34 16.30 0.15 11.26
CA GLY A 34 17.00 0.21 9.96
C GLY A 34 16.31 -0.32 8.70
N ASP A 35 15.23 -1.10 8.78
CA ASP A 35 14.62 -1.69 7.57
C ASP A 35 13.08 -1.68 7.64
N ILE A 36 12.48 -0.56 7.24
CA ILE A 36 11.01 -0.40 7.09
C ILE A 36 10.47 -1.35 5.99
N VAL A 37 11.33 -1.78 5.07
CA VAL A 37 11.01 -2.71 3.99
C VAL A 37 11.35 -4.15 4.42
N PRO A 38 10.37 -5.03 4.62
CA PRO A 38 10.63 -6.37 5.13
C PRO A 38 10.99 -7.38 4.03
N ARG A 39 11.69 -8.45 4.41
CA ARG A 39 11.78 -9.66 3.59
C ARG A 39 10.47 -10.43 3.67
N MET A 40 9.86 -10.72 2.52
CA MET A 40 8.57 -11.39 2.42
C MET A 40 8.62 -12.47 1.34
N ALA A 41 7.76 -13.49 1.47
CA ALA A 41 7.58 -14.46 0.40
C ALA A 41 6.94 -13.78 -0.84
N THR A 42 7.43 -14.10 -2.04
CA THR A 42 6.84 -13.67 -3.33
C THR A 42 5.30 -13.75 -3.36
N SER A 43 4.72 -14.82 -2.82
CA SER A 43 3.26 -15.01 -2.81
C SER A 43 2.54 -13.95 -1.96
N SER A 44 3.12 -13.57 -0.82
CA SER A 44 2.59 -12.49 0.03
C SER A 44 2.70 -11.15 -0.69
N THR A 45 3.85 -10.86 -1.32
CA THR A 45 4.08 -9.63 -2.10
C THR A 45 3.02 -9.46 -3.18
N LEU A 46 2.76 -10.50 -3.97
CA LEU A 46 1.77 -10.45 -5.05
C LEU A 46 0.33 -10.38 -4.55
N LYS A 47 -0.01 -11.05 -3.43
CA LYS A 47 -1.34 -10.93 -2.81
C LYS A 47 -1.59 -9.50 -2.30
N THR A 48 -0.61 -8.90 -1.63
CA THR A 48 -0.68 -7.51 -1.18
C THR A 48 -0.80 -6.56 -2.37
N PHE A 49 -0.02 -6.76 -3.44
CA PHE A 49 -0.09 -5.95 -4.65
C PHE A 49 -1.43 -6.09 -5.37
N ASP A 50 -1.98 -7.31 -5.47
CA ASP A 50 -3.30 -7.53 -6.08
C ASP A 50 -4.40 -6.82 -5.28
N LYS A 51 -4.43 -7.02 -3.96
CA LYS A 51 -5.43 -6.45 -3.05
C LYS A 51 -5.41 -4.91 -3.07
N TYR A 52 -4.25 -4.31 -2.85
CA TYR A 52 -4.17 -2.86 -2.67
C TYR A 52 -3.96 -2.11 -3.99
N CYS A 53 -3.04 -2.54 -4.86
CA CYS A 53 -2.72 -1.77 -6.06
C CYS A 53 -3.58 -2.14 -7.26
N TYR A 54 -3.71 -3.43 -7.60
CA TYR A 54 -4.39 -3.83 -8.84
C TYR A 54 -5.92 -3.71 -8.76
N GLN A 55 -6.54 -4.19 -7.67
CA GLN A 55 -7.99 -4.16 -7.50
C GLN A 55 -8.53 -2.73 -7.31
N ASN A 56 -7.72 -1.82 -6.76
CA ASN A 56 -8.07 -0.41 -6.52
C ASN A 56 -7.31 0.57 -7.44
N ARG A 57 -6.87 0.10 -8.61
CA ARG A 57 -6.11 0.89 -9.60
C ARG A 57 -6.76 2.26 -9.87
N GLY A 58 -6.00 3.33 -9.64
CA GLY A 58 -6.45 4.71 -9.83
C GLY A 58 -7.32 5.28 -8.69
N ASN A 59 -7.58 4.52 -7.62
CA ASN A 59 -8.39 4.97 -6.48
C ASN A 59 -7.57 4.95 -5.18
N ILE A 60 -6.59 5.85 -5.09
CA ILE A 60 -5.69 5.98 -3.93
C ILE A 60 -6.45 6.21 -2.60
N PRO A 61 -7.53 7.01 -2.53
CA PRO A 61 -8.31 7.13 -1.30
C PRO A 61 -8.92 5.80 -0.82
N ALA A 62 -9.34 4.92 -1.73
CA ALA A 62 -9.80 3.58 -1.36
C ALA A 62 -8.67 2.70 -0.83
N VAL A 63 -7.48 2.77 -1.44
CA VAL A 63 -6.30 2.03 -0.97
C VAL A 63 -5.90 2.46 0.43
N LYS A 64 -5.79 3.77 0.68
CA LYS A 64 -5.44 4.33 1.99
C LYS A 64 -6.39 3.82 3.08
N ARG A 65 -7.72 3.93 2.85
CA ARG A 65 -8.72 3.44 3.81
C ARG A 65 -8.63 1.93 4.04
N ALA A 66 -8.32 1.15 3.02
CA ALA A 66 -8.15 -0.29 3.15
C ALA A 66 -6.90 -0.64 3.98
N LEU A 67 -5.78 0.05 3.74
CA LEU A 67 -4.54 -0.12 4.51
C LEU A 67 -4.78 0.22 5.98
N GLU A 68 -5.35 1.39 6.28
CA GLU A 68 -5.67 1.83 7.65
C GLU A 68 -6.61 0.83 8.35
N LYS A 69 -7.65 0.36 7.64
CA LYS A 69 -8.57 -0.66 8.16
C LYS A 69 -7.88 -2.00 8.46
N ASP A 70 -6.88 -2.37 7.66
CA ASP A 70 -6.12 -3.62 7.83
C ASP A 70 -4.96 -3.49 8.83
N GLY A 71 -4.85 -2.34 9.52
CA GLY A 71 -3.89 -2.06 10.59
C GLY A 71 -2.56 -1.47 10.12
N TYR A 72 -2.40 -1.18 8.83
CA TYR A 72 -1.17 -0.53 8.36
C TYR A 72 -1.05 0.89 8.93
N LEU A 73 0.18 1.25 9.30
CA LEU A 73 0.52 2.53 9.88
C LEU A 73 1.22 3.42 8.85
N LEU A 74 0.86 4.70 8.81
CA LEU A 74 1.55 5.68 7.98
C LEU A 74 2.96 5.93 8.55
N ALA A 75 3.97 5.40 7.89
CA ALA A 75 5.37 5.48 8.32
C ALA A 75 6.11 6.65 7.67
N ILE A 76 5.76 7.01 6.44
CA ILE A 76 6.42 8.07 5.67
C ILE A 76 5.37 8.95 5.01
N GLN A 77 5.52 10.27 5.11
CA GLN A 77 4.70 11.21 4.35
C GLN A 77 5.58 12.33 3.80
N ARG A 78 5.61 12.49 2.47
CA ARG A 78 6.27 13.61 1.80
C ARG A 78 5.22 14.39 1.02
N LYS A 79 4.99 15.63 1.44
CA LYS A 79 3.95 16.48 0.84
C LYS A 79 4.31 16.96 -0.58
N ARG A 80 5.61 17.16 -0.86
CA ARG A 80 6.10 17.75 -2.12
C ARG A 80 5.74 16.93 -3.36
N ASP A 81 5.81 15.60 -3.24
CA ASP A 81 5.59 14.65 -4.34
C ASP A 81 4.34 13.78 -4.13
N GLY A 82 3.55 14.08 -3.09
CA GLY A 82 2.37 13.33 -2.71
C GLY A 82 2.66 11.88 -2.31
N TYR A 83 3.88 11.58 -1.86
CA TYR A 83 4.28 10.25 -1.43
C TYR A 83 3.77 9.94 0.00
N GLN A 84 3.18 8.76 0.16
CA GLN A 84 2.77 8.19 1.43
C GLN A 84 3.22 6.73 1.50
N GLY A 85 3.89 6.35 2.59
CA GLY A 85 4.40 5.01 2.84
C GLY A 85 3.74 4.39 4.06
N PHE A 86 3.23 3.17 3.90
CA PHE A 86 2.47 2.44 4.91
C PHE A 86 3.19 1.14 5.27
N ALA A 87 3.45 0.96 6.56
CA ALA A 87 4.16 -0.18 7.12
C ALA A 87 3.23 -1.02 8.00
N TYR A 88 3.56 -2.30 8.13
CA TYR A 88 2.91 -3.22 9.06
C TYR A 88 3.91 -4.31 9.42
N VAL A 89 3.86 -4.78 10.66
CA VAL A 89 4.79 -5.80 11.17
C VAL A 89 4.57 -7.13 10.42
N ASN A 90 5.60 -7.62 9.74
CA ASN A 90 5.57 -8.85 8.93
C ASN A 90 4.61 -8.82 7.72
N ARG A 91 4.38 -7.65 7.09
CA ARG A 91 3.70 -7.57 5.79
C ARG A 91 4.46 -6.65 4.83
N PRO A 92 4.32 -6.84 3.50
CA PRO A 92 4.99 -5.97 2.54
C PRO A 92 4.65 -4.50 2.76
N PHE A 93 5.63 -3.62 2.63
CA PHE A 93 5.44 -2.18 2.70
C PHE A 93 4.66 -1.71 1.48
N VAL A 94 3.72 -0.79 1.67
CA VAL A 94 2.88 -0.26 0.59
C VAL A 94 3.09 1.22 0.48
N SER A 95 3.39 1.73 -0.71
CA SER A 95 3.46 3.18 -0.94
C SER A 95 2.49 3.65 -2.00
N LEU A 96 2.02 4.88 -1.81
CA LEU A 96 1.07 5.58 -2.64
C LEU A 96 1.70 6.89 -3.08
N ILE A 97 1.53 7.25 -4.34
CA ILE A 97 1.96 8.54 -4.89
C ILE A 97 0.77 9.14 -5.63
N THR A 98 0.45 10.39 -5.35
CA THR A 98 -0.57 11.18 -6.07
C THR A 98 0.02 12.53 -6.40
N ASN A 99 0.25 12.80 -7.68
CA ASN A 99 0.76 14.08 -8.17
C ASN A 99 0.19 14.40 -9.56
N ASP A 100 0.62 15.50 -10.15
CA ASP A 100 0.13 15.95 -11.48
C ASP A 100 0.44 14.96 -12.61
N GLY A 101 1.42 14.08 -12.41
CA GLY A 101 1.79 13.02 -13.36
C GLY A 101 0.91 11.77 -13.27
N GLY A 102 0.03 11.67 -12.27
CA GLY A 102 -0.90 10.56 -12.12
C GLY A 102 -0.90 9.95 -10.73
N THR A 103 -1.38 8.71 -10.65
CA THR A 103 -1.46 7.97 -9.39
C THR A 103 -0.69 6.67 -9.47
N SER A 104 0.09 6.39 -8.43
CA SER A 104 0.84 5.15 -8.32
C SER A 104 0.57 4.47 -6.98
N CYS A 105 0.52 3.15 -7.02
CA CYS A 105 0.55 2.27 -5.86
C CYS A 105 1.66 1.26 -6.06
N SER A 106 2.49 1.05 -5.05
CA SER A 106 3.55 0.06 -5.09
C SER A 106 3.64 -0.77 -3.82
N VAL A 107 4.21 -1.96 -3.97
CA VAL A 107 4.59 -2.85 -2.88
C VAL A 107 6.09 -3.02 -2.89
N MET A 108 6.71 -2.82 -1.72
CA MET A 108 8.16 -2.88 -1.52
C MET A 108 8.50 -4.03 -0.57
N VAL A 109 9.51 -4.81 -0.93
CA VAL A 109 10.06 -5.92 -0.13
C VAL A 109 11.57 -6.00 -0.34
N LYS A 110 12.30 -6.65 0.57
CA LYS A 110 13.69 -7.04 0.31
C LYS A 110 13.74 -7.94 -0.92
N ARG A 111 14.82 -7.85 -1.70
CA ARG A 111 15.00 -8.56 -2.96
C ARG A 111 14.71 -10.06 -2.83
N ASP A 112 13.84 -10.57 -3.71
CA ASP A 112 13.51 -11.97 -3.88
C ASP A 112 13.81 -12.37 -5.34
N PRO A 113 14.70 -13.36 -5.57
CA PRO A 113 15.06 -13.78 -6.93
C PRO A 113 13.87 -14.28 -7.76
N ASN A 114 12.77 -14.69 -7.12
CA ASN A 114 11.60 -15.24 -7.80
C ASN A 114 10.56 -14.17 -8.18
N LEU A 115 10.66 -12.96 -7.61
CA LEU A 115 9.60 -11.95 -7.74
C LEU A 115 9.44 -11.48 -9.19
N ALA A 116 10.53 -11.30 -9.93
CA ALA A 116 10.47 -10.85 -11.32
C ALA A 116 9.69 -11.82 -12.23
N ALA A 117 9.98 -13.12 -12.14
CA ALA A 117 9.27 -14.13 -12.91
C ALA A 117 7.79 -14.22 -12.50
N ALA A 118 7.50 -14.10 -11.20
CA ALA A 118 6.14 -14.17 -10.68
C ALA A 118 5.32 -12.92 -11.04
N ALA A 119 5.90 -11.73 -10.98
CA ALA A 119 5.28 -10.48 -11.41
C ALA A 119 4.96 -10.50 -12.92
N ASN A 120 5.86 -11.01 -13.75
CA ASN A 120 5.58 -11.19 -15.19
C ASN A 120 4.36 -12.08 -15.43
N ARG A 121 4.25 -13.21 -14.71
CA ARG A 121 3.10 -14.11 -14.80
C ARG A 121 1.82 -13.42 -14.31
N PHE A 122 1.89 -12.69 -13.21
CA PHE A 122 0.77 -11.92 -12.68
C PHE A 122 0.25 -10.90 -13.70
N VAL A 123 1.11 -10.04 -14.26
CA VAL A 123 0.67 -9.01 -15.21
C VAL A 123 0.05 -9.64 -16.46
N ARG A 124 0.64 -10.71 -16.99
CA ARG A 124 0.13 -11.42 -18.17
C ARG A 124 -1.17 -12.18 -17.91
N SER A 125 -1.43 -12.63 -16.68
CA SER A 125 -2.72 -13.26 -16.34
C SER A 125 -3.84 -12.22 -16.22
N LYS A 126 -3.51 -10.99 -15.83
CA LYS A 126 -4.48 -9.89 -15.71
C LYS A 126 -4.78 -9.16 -17.02
N HIS A 127 -3.88 -9.21 -18.01
CA HIS A 127 -4.02 -8.48 -19.28
C HIS A 127 -3.66 -9.33 -20.48
N LYS A 128 -4.59 -9.47 -21.43
CA LYS A 128 -4.36 -10.21 -22.69
C LYS A 128 -3.36 -9.53 -23.63
N ARG A 129 -3.26 -8.21 -23.57
CA ARG A 129 -2.38 -7.39 -24.41
C ARG A 129 -1.49 -6.53 -23.52
N VAL A 130 -0.30 -7.04 -23.21
CA VAL A 130 0.73 -6.32 -22.47
C VAL A 130 1.99 -6.23 -23.33
N GLU A 131 2.58 -5.05 -23.39
CA GLU A 131 3.89 -4.83 -24.01
C GLU A 131 4.94 -4.82 -22.91
N ALA A 132 5.98 -5.65 -23.02
CA ALA A 132 7.12 -5.63 -22.11
C ALA A 132 8.17 -4.67 -22.67
N VAL A 133 8.46 -3.59 -21.94
CA VAL A 133 9.29 -2.48 -22.43
C VAL A 133 10.57 -2.43 -21.61
N GLY A 134 11.67 -2.95 -22.17
CA GLY A 134 13.02 -2.71 -21.69
C GLY A 134 13.39 -3.23 -20.30
N ARG A 135 14.69 -3.12 -20.00
CA ARG A 135 15.34 -3.36 -18.71
C ARG A 135 16.47 -2.35 -18.55
N SER A 136 16.77 -1.94 -17.33
CA SER A 136 17.95 -1.13 -17.00
C SER A 136 18.57 -1.63 -15.69
N ALA A 137 19.67 -1.02 -15.24
CA ALA A 137 20.35 -1.42 -14.00
C ALA A 137 19.42 -1.45 -12.77
N LYS A 138 18.48 -0.51 -12.69
CA LYS A 138 17.47 -0.43 -11.61
C LYS A 138 16.08 -0.89 -12.04
N LEU A 139 15.74 -0.86 -13.33
CA LEU A 139 14.44 -1.31 -13.83
C LEU A 139 14.55 -2.76 -14.30
N GLU A 140 14.14 -3.71 -13.46
CA GLU A 140 14.15 -5.12 -13.81
C GLU A 140 13.16 -5.46 -14.93
N GLN A 141 12.01 -4.79 -14.94
CA GLN A 141 11.01 -4.95 -16.00
C GLN A 141 9.96 -3.83 -15.97
N LEU A 142 9.58 -3.32 -17.14
CA LEU A 142 8.38 -2.49 -17.32
C LEU A 142 7.38 -3.21 -18.25
N TRP A 143 6.11 -3.10 -17.93
CA TRP A 143 5.00 -3.58 -18.76
C TRP A 143 3.99 -2.44 -18.98
N ILE A 144 3.55 -2.27 -20.22
CA ILE A 144 2.57 -1.25 -20.61
C ILE A 144 1.29 -1.91 -21.13
N VAL A 145 0.15 -1.48 -20.59
CA VAL A 145 -1.19 -1.81 -21.08
C VAL A 145 -1.74 -0.57 -21.78
N LYS A 146 -1.74 -0.59 -23.13
CA LYS A 146 -2.23 0.52 -23.97
C LYS A 146 -3.76 0.61 -23.91
N ARG A 147 -4.27 1.32 -22.90
CA ARG A 147 -5.70 1.69 -22.73
C ARG A 147 -5.81 3.14 -22.26
N ARG A 148 -7.04 3.65 -22.10
CA ARG A 148 -7.30 4.98 -21.52
C ARG A 148 -8.03 4.81 -20.18
N PRO A 149 -7.49 5.29 -19.04
CA PRO A 149 -6.14 5.87 -18.85
C PRO A 149 -5.01 4.86 -19.09
N LEU A 150 -3.79 5.34 -19.33
CA LEU A 150 -2.62 4.49 -19.57
C LEU A 150 -2.27 3.77 -18.27
N VAL A 151 -1.92 2.48 -18.38
CA VAL A 151 -1.49 1.70 -17.22
C VAL A 151 -0.13 1.10 -17.45
N SER A 152 0.78 1.33 -16.52
CA SER A 152 2.09 0.70 -16.50
C SER A 152 2.30 -0.07 -15.21
N TYR A 153 3.05 -1.17 -15.33
CA TYR A 153 3.58 -1.93 -14.22
C TYR A 153 5.10 -1.84 -14.31
N ALA A 154 5.77 -1.62 -13.19
CA ALA A 154 7.22 -1.63 -13.18
C ALA A 154 7.73 -2.42 -11.99
N LEU A 155 8.82 -3.16 -12.20
CA LEU A 155 9.57 -3.81 -11.15
C LEU A 155 10.96 -3.18 -11.11
N TYR A 156 11.28 -2.55 -9.99
CA TYR A 156 12.60 -1.96 -9.75
C TYR A 156 13.39 -2.80 -8.75
N ALA A 157 14.71 -2.76 -8.87
CA ALA A 157 15.65 -3.16 -7.83
C ALA A 157 16.46 -1.93 -7.40
N GLU A 158 16.42 -1.61 -6.11
CA GLU A 158 17.09 -0.45 -5.53
C GLU A 158 17.68 -0.84 -4.17
N ASP A 159 19.00 -0.74 -4.02
CA ASP A 159 19.72 -0.91 -2.76
C ASP A 159 19.37 -2.18 -1.94
N GLY A 160 19.10 -3.28 -2.64
CA GLY A 160 18.74 -4.57 -2.03
C GLY A 160 17.24 -4.79 -1.80
N ASP A 161 16.42 -3.80 -2.14
CA ASP A 161 14.96 -3.88 -2.17
C ASP A 161 14.45 -4.08 -3.60
N GLN A 162 13.23 -4.61 -3.70
CA GLN A 162 12.45 -4.68 -4.93
C GLN A 162 11.11 -3.98 -4.76
N VAL A 163 10.74 -3.22 -5.78
CA VAL A 163 9.51 -2.41 -5.80
C VAL A 163 8.66 -2.82 -6.98
N LEU A 164 7.51 -3.46 -6.72
CA LEU A 164 6.50 -3.72 -7.73
C LEU A 164 5.47 -2.59 -7.71
N MET A 165 5.38 -1.86 -8.81
CA MET A 165 4.58 -0.64 -8.93
C MET A 165 3.52 -0.78 -10.02
N LEU A 166 2.35 -0.18 -9.78
CA LEU A 166 1.31 0.10 -10.76
C LEU A 166 1.11 1.61 -10.84
N ASN A 167 1.25 2.17 -12.03
CA ASN A 167 1.00 3.58 -12.32
C ASN A 167 -0.15 3.75 -13.32
N ILE A 168 -1.03 4.72 -13.05
CA ILE A 168 -2.14 5.15 -13.89
C ILE A 168 -1.92 6.62 -14.26
N ASN A 169 -1.74 6.89 -15.57
CA ASN A 169 -1.55 8.23 -16.14
C ASN A 169 -2.72 8.59 -17.07
#